data_AF-A0A0Q9M329-F1
#
_entry.id   AF-A0A0Q9M329-F1
#
_cell.length_a   1.000
_cell.length_b   1.000
_cell.length_c   1.000
_cell.angle_alpha   90.00
_cell.angle_beta   90.00
_cell.angle_gamma   90.00
#
_symmetry.space_group_name_H-M   'P 1'
#
loop_
_entity.id
_entity.type
_entity.pdbx_description
1 polymer ?
#
loop_
_entity_poly.entity_id
_entity_poly.type
_entity_poly.pdbx_seq_one_letter_code
_entity_poly.pdbx_strand_id
1 'polypeptide(L)'
;MIPIKVIVLQDPILVRTGSIDPTNTLDNIRSDVVRSLRLGEPDEWLVALAPADVQTALSEYRPSGGDTLYVLRASRARGPAFVLSDED
;
A
#
# COMPACT_ATOMS: atom_id res chain seq x y z
N MET A 1 0.36 10.19 14.58
CA MET A 1 -0.29 8.98 14.06
C MET A 1 -1.58 9.36 13.34
N ILE A 2 -1.80 8.85 12.13
CA ILE A 2 -3.02 9.05 11.34
C ILE A 2 -3.69 7.70 11.06
N PRO A 3 -5.04 7.60 11.13
CA PRO A 3 -5.75 6.36 10.84
C PRO A 3 -5.79 6.09 9.33
N ILE A 4 -5.56 4.84 8.94
CA ILE A 4 -5.59 4.41 7.53
C ILE A 4 -6.30 3.07 7.38
N LYS A 5 -6.79 2.81 6.16
CA LYS A 5 -7.21 1.47 5.74
C LYS A 5 -5.98 0.72 5.22
N VAL A 6 -5.84 -0.56 5.54
CA VAL A 6 -4.78 -1.42 5.00
C VAL A 6 -5.41 -2.53 4.19
N ILE A 7 -5.04 -2.65 2.92
CA ILE A 7 -5.52 -3.69 2.01
C ILE A 7 -4.33 -4.51 1.54
N VAL A 8 -4.29 -5.78 1.93
CA VAL A 8 -3.28 -6.73 1.46
C VAL A 8 -3.82 -7.52 0.27
N LEU A 9 -3.20 -7.31 -0.88
CA LEU A 9 -3.54 -7.93 -2.17
C LEU A 9 -2.94 -9.34 -2.25
N GLN A 10 -3.48 -10.23 -1.44
CA GLN A 10 -3.19 -11.66 -1.42
C GLN A 10 -4.47 -12.46 -1.71
N ASP A 11 -4.39 -13.79 -1.64
CA ASP A 11 -5.55 -14.67 -1.80
C ASP A 11 -5.80 -15.47 -0.49
N PRO A 12 -6.90 -15.22 0.25
CA PRO A 12 -7.93 -14.21 0.02
C PRO A 12 -7.44 -12.78 0.33
N ILE A 13 -8.09 -11.75 -0.23
CA ILE A 13 -7.78 -10.35 0.08
C ILE A 13 -8.01 -10.09 1.58
N LEU A 14 -7.03 -9.48 2.23
CA LEU A 14 -7.09 -9.14 3.66
C LEU A 14 -7.30 -7.63 3.82
N VAL A 15 -8.36 -7.24 4.52
CA VAL A 15 -8.65 -5.84 4.86
C VAL A 15 -8.50 -5.62 6.36
N ARG A 16 -7.77 -4.59 6.74
CA ARG A 16 -7.54 -4.17 8.13
C ARG A 16 -7.64 -2.64 8.25
N THR A 17 -7.74 -2.17 9.48
CA THR A 17 -7.53 -0.77 9.83
C THR A 17 -6.22 -0.65 10.61
N GLY A 18 -5.53 0.46 10.46
CA GLY A 18 -4.26 0.70 11.12
C GLY A 18 -4.03 2.19 11.37
N SER A 19 -2.83 2.51 11.86
CA SER A 19 -2.38 3.89 11.96
C SER A 19 -0.91 3.96 11.59
N ILE A 20 -0.52 5.03 10.90
CA ILE A 20 0.88 5.29 10.52
C ILE A 20 1.35 6.61 11.11
N ASP A 21 2.65 6.71 11.32
CA ASP A 21 3.30 8.00 11.52
C ASP A 21 3.63 8.60 10.15
N PRO A 22 3.02 9.73 9.74
CA PRO A 22 3.28 10.32 8.43
C PRO A 22 4.70 10.90 8.28
N THR A 23 5.48 10.97 9.37
CA THR A 23 6.89 11.39 9.33
C THR A 23 7.86 10.26 9.01
N ASN A 24 7.40 9.00 9.07
CA ASN A 24 8.21 7.83 8.73
C ASN A 24 8.35 7.63 7.22
N THR A 25 9.39 6.89 6.83
CA THR A 25 9.59 6.46 5.44
C THR A 25 8.65 5.31 5.07
N LEU A 26 8.35 5.17 3.77
CA LEU A 26 7.57 4.03 3.27
C LEU A 26 8.23 2.68 3.57
N ASP A 27 9.57 2.63 3.60
CA ASP A 27 10.31 1.41 3.94
C ASP A 27 10.10 0.99 5.40
N ASN A 28 10.11 1.95 6.34
CA ASN A 28 9.81 1.69 7.74
C ASN A 28 8.35 1.26 7.89
N ILE A 29 7.42 1.98 7.26
CA ILE A 29 5.99 1.65 7.26
C ILE A 29 5.76 0.23 6.71
N ARG A 30 6.44 -0.15 5.61
CA ARG A 30 6.41 -1.51 5.06
C ARG A 30 6.84 -2.55 6.09
N SER A 31 8.01 -2.36 6.70
CA SER A 31 8.54 -3.29 7.70
C SER A 31 7.56 -3.49 8.84
N ASP A 32 7.02 -2.40 9.39
CA ASP A 32 6.11 -2.44 10.53
C ASP A 32 4.78 -3.10 10.18
N VAL A 33 4.19 -2.79 9.02
CA VAL A 33 2.93 -3.37 8.57
C VAL A 33 3.08 -4.86 8.27
N VAL A 34 4.13 -5.26 7.55
CA VAL A 34 4.39 -6.67 7.21
C VAL A 34 4.57 -7.51 8.47
N ARG A 35 5.37 -7.02 9.43
CA ARG A 35 5.60 -7.70 10.71
C ARG A 35 4.34 -7.75 11.57
N SER A 36 3.61 -6.63 11.68
CA SER A 36 2.38 -6.55 12.48
C SER A 36 1.28 -7.48 11.97
N LEU A 37 1.17 -7.63 10.64
CA LEU A 37 0.21 -8.52 10.00
C LEU A 37 0.73 -9.96 9.85
N ARG A 38 1.95 -10.26 10.32
CA ARG A 38 2.61 -11.59 10.25
C ARG A 38 2.66 -12.15 8.83
N LEU A 39 3.00 -11.31 7.85
CA LEU A 39 2.99 -11.67 6.44
C LEU A 39 4.32 -12.30 5.94
N GLY A 40 5.33 -12.39 6.81
CA GLY A 40 6.68 -12.91 6.48
C GLY A 40 7.74 -11.82 6.50
N GLU A 41 8.69 -11.90 5.56
CA GLU A 41 9.82 -10.97 5.48
C GLU A 41 9.45 -9.69 4.72
N PRO A 42 9.79 -8.48 5.23
CA PRO A 42 9.41 -7.20 4.60
C PRO A 42 9.84 -7.01 3.14
N ASP A 43 10.97 -7.56 2.73
CA ASP A 43 11.54 -7.45 1.38
C ASP A 43 10.74 -8.22 0.32
N GLU A 44 9.94 -9.21 0.73
CA GLU A 44 9.00 -9.91 -0.16
C GLU A 44 7.76 -9.07 -0.51
N TRP A 45 7.58 -7.91 0.10
CA TRP A 45 6.38 -7.08 -0.03
C TRP A 45 6.69 -5.67 -0.54
N LEU A 46 5.71 -5.12 -1.23
CA LEU A 46 5.66 -3.74 -1.69
C LEU A 46 4.50 -3.05 -0.99
N VAL A 47 4.64 -1.76 -0.73
CA VAL A 47 3.57 -0.92 -0.18
C VAL A 47 3.36 0.32 -1.01
N ALA A 48 2.11 0.76 -1.12
CA ALA A 48 1.74 2.01 -1.78
C ALA A 48 0.65 2.71 -0.97
N LEU A 49 0.80 4.01 -0.74
CA LEU A 49 -0.22 4.85 -0.13
C LEU A 49 -1.06 5.52 -1.21
N ALA A 50 -2.37 5.36 -1.11
CA ALA A 50 -3.36 6.01 -1.95
C ALA A 50 -4.14 7.04 -1.13
N PRO A 51 -4.24 8.29 -1.60
CA PRO A 51 -5.00 9.32 -0.92
C PRO A 51 -6.49 8.97 -0.85
N ALA A 52 -7.15 9.40 0.22
CA ALA A 52 -8.62 9.36 0.30
C ALA A 52 -9.30 10.31 -0.69
N ASP A 53 -8.62 11.40 -1.07
CA ASP A 53 -9.10 12.42 -2.01
C ASP A 53 -8.12 12.58 -3.19
N VAL A 54 -8.66 12.45 -4.40
CA VAL A 54 -7.90 12.43 -5.67
C VAL A 54 -7.58 13.85 -6.17
N GLN A 55 -8.09 14.90 -5.53
CA GLN A 55 -7.87 16.29 -5.98
C GLN A 55 -6.45 16.82 -5.68
N THR A 56 -5.70 16.17 -4.80
CA THR A 56 -4.34 16.60 -4.46
C THR A 56 -3.35 16.08 -5.50
N ALA A 57 -2.57 16.97 -6.10
CA ALA A 57 -1.48 16.56 -6.98
C ALA A 57 -0.50 15.64 -6.23
N LEU A 58 -0.05 14.55 -6.85
CA LEU A 58 0.85 13.58 -6.21
C LEU A 58 2.14 14.21 -5.67
N SER A 59 2.63 15.28 -6.31
CA SER A 59 3.81 16.04 -5.86
C SER A 59 3.60 16.78 -4.53
N GLU A 60 2.36 17.05 -4.16
CA GLU A 60 1.97 17.79 -2.95
C GLU A 60 1.33 16.87 -1.90
N TYR A 61 1.15 15.59 -2.25
CA TYR A 61 0.49 14.61 -1.41
C TYR A 61 1.25 14.44 -0.08
N ARG A 62 0.51 14.63 1.01
CA ARG A 62 0.93 14.24 2.35
C ARG A 62 -0.04 13.20 2.89
N PRO A 63 0.45 12.08 3.47
CA PRO A 63 -0.41 11.09 4.09
C PRO A 63 -1.37 11.73 5.09
N SER A 64 -2.65 11.37 4.99
CA SER A 64 -3.75 11.93 5.75
C SER A 64 -4.69 10.86 6.28
N GLY A 65 -5.51 11.23 7.27
CA GLY A 65 -6.49 10.30 7.83
C GLY A 65 -7.52 9.86 6.79
N GLY A 66 -7.75 8.55 6.69
CA GLY A 66 -8.66 7.95 5.71
C GLY A 66 -7.97 7.41 4.46
N ASP A 67 -6.68 7.69 4.28
CA ASP A 67 -5.89 7.11 3.20
C ASP A 67 -5.85 5.58 3.26
N THR A 68 -5.57 4.96 2.11
CA THR A 68 -5.46 3.50 2.01
C THR A 68 -4.02 3.10 1.71
N LEU A 69 -3.46 2.23 2.54
CA LEU A 69 -2.19 1.55 2.29
C LEU A 69 -2.46 0.20 1.63
N TYR A 70 -2.00 0.05 0.39
CA TYR A 70 -1.97 -1.22 -0.32
C TYR A 70 -0.69 -1.96 0.01
N VAL A 71 -0.79 -3.27 0.25
CA VAL A 71 0.33 -4.17 0.51
C VAL A 71 0.25 -5.31 -0.49
N LEU A 72 1.30 -5.50 -1.29
CA LEU A 72 1.33 -6.47 -2.40
C LEU A 72 2.60 -7.30 -2.32
N ARG A 73 2.52 -8.60 -2.60
CA ARG A 73 3.73 -9.43 -2.70
C ARG A 73 4.53 -9.04 -3.94
N ALA A 74 5.83 -8.75 -3.79
CA ALA A 74 6.68 -8.24 -4.87
C ALA A 74 6.72 -9.16 -6.10
N SER A 75 6.62 -10.48 -5.90
CA SER A 75 6.54 -11.46 -6.99
C SER A 75 5.31 -11.28 -7.88
N ARG A 76 4.19 -10.73 -7.36
CA ARG A 76 2.96 -10.44 -8.11
C ARG A 76 3.00 -9.11 -8.86
N ALA A 77 3.93 -8.23 -8.53
CA ALA A 77 4.12 -6.96 -9.25
C ALA A 77 4.90 -7.13 -10.56
N ARG A 78 5.37 -8.34 -10.87
CA ARG A 78 6.14 -8.63 -12.07
C ARG A 78 5.20 -8.78 -13.27
N GLY A 79 5.28 -7.82 -14.17
CA GLY A 79 4.53 -7.78 -15.41
C GLY A 79 4.77 -6.45 -16.12
N PRO A 80 4.29 -6.32 -17.36
CA PRO A 80 4.25 -5.01 -18.01
C PRO A 80 3.45 -4.02 -17.14
N ALA A 81 3.95 -2.78 -17.01
CA ALA A 81 3.33 -1.75 -16.16
C ALA A 81 1.87 -1.44 -16.54
N PHE A 82 1.53 -1.66 -17.81
CA PHE A 82 0.20 -1.57 -18.37
C PHE A 82 0.18 -2.34 -19.69
N VAL A 83 -0.88 -3.11 -19.95
CA VAL A 83 -1.15 -3.72 -21.27
C VAL A 83 -2.60 -3.43 -21.59
N LEU A 84 -2.82 -2.80 -22.73
CA LEU A 84 -4.12 -2.81 -23.38
C LEU A 84 -4.25 -4.16 -24.08
N SER A 85 -5.27 -4.92 -23.71
CA SER A 85 -5.78 -5.93 -24.63
C SER A 85 -6.63 -5.16 -25.64
N ASP A 86 -6.25 -5.16 -26.90
CA ASP A 86 -7.18 -4.77 -27.95
C ASP A 86 -8.35 -5.78 -27.90
N GLU A 87 -9.57 -5.28 -27.70
CA GLU A 87 -10.78 -6.08 -27.93
C GLU A 87 -10.91 -6.29 -29.44
N ASP A 88 -10.82 -7.55 -29.89
CA ASP A 88 -11.40 -7.99 -31.17
C ASP A 88 -12.91 -8.25 -30.98
#